data_AF-A0AAW2WJM4-F1
#
_entry.id   AF-A0AAW2WJM4-F1
#
_cell.length_a   1.000
_cell.length_b   1.000
_cell.length_c   1.000
_cell.angle_alpha   90.00
_cell.angle_beta   90.00
_cell.angle_gamma   90.00
#
_symmetry.space_group_name_H-M   'P 1'
#
loop_
_entity.id
_entity.type
_entity.pdbx_description
1 polymer ?
#
loop_
_entity_poly.entity_id
_entity_poly.type
_entity_poly.pdbx_seq_one_letter_code
_entity_poly.pdbx_strand_id
1 'polypeptide(L)'
;MVVMGENKTGIEVEEKSSGNEELVLDGGFVVPDANAFGHNFRDYDAESERQAGVETFYKINHINQTYDFVKRMREEYGKLDKVEMSIWECCELLNDVIDESDPDLDEPQIEHLLQTAEAIRQDYPNEDWLHLTALIHDLGKVLHHPKFGELPQWAVVGDTFPVGCAFDESIVHHKYFKENPDHNNPAYNTKFGVYKEGCGLDNVLMSWGHDDYMYLVAKENKSTLPSAGLFVIRYHSFYALHRAGAYKYLMNKEDEENMKWLKIFNKYDLYSKSKVRIDVEKVKPYYFSLIHKNPITIRLRNALLAIVAHRMYLLAAIVRPVSALIS
;
A
#
# COMPACT_ATOMS: atom_id res chain seq x y z
N MET A 1 12.59 55.34 -57.42
CA MET A 1 14.00 55.02 -57.17
C MET A 1 14.04 54.25 -55.84
N VAL A 2 14.33 52.93 -55.91
CA VAL A 2 14.82 52.00 -54.85
C VAL A 2 13.98 51.92 -53.55
N VAL A 3 13.15 50.90 -53.29
CA VAL A 3 13.39 49.50 -52.81
C VAL A 3 14.00 49.40 -51.39
N MET A 4 13.52 48.39 -50.65
CA MET A 4 13.93 47.81 -49.34
C MET A 4 13.25 48.47 -48.13
N GLY A 5 12.50 47.83 -47.22
CA GLY A 5 12.30 46.46 -46.70
C GLY A 5 11.69 46.67 -45.29
N GLU A 6 10.93 45.83 -44.60
CA GLU A 6 10.68 44.40 -44.59
C GLU A 6 9.29 44.14 -43.96
N ASN A 7 8.67 43.02 -44.33
CA ASN A 7 7.39 42.53 -43.84
C ASN A 7 7.45 42.12 -42.35
N LYS A 8 6.48 42.57 -41.56
CA LYS A 8 6.10 41.93 -40.29
C LYS A 8 4.85 41.08 -40.52
N THR A 9 5.03 39.77 -40.61
CA THR A 9 3.95 38.79 -40.42
C THR A 9 4.36 37.91 -39.24
N GLY A 10 3.67 38.07 -38.11
CA GLY A 10 3.82 37.21 -36.95
C GLY A 10 3.30 35.83 -37.29
N ILE A 11 4.18 34.84 -37.20
CA ILE A 11 3.85 33.42 -37.20
C ILE A 11 3.77 33.02 -35.73
N GLU A 12 2.55 32.83 -35.23
CA GLU A 12 2.34 32.11 -33.97
C GLU A 12 2.66 30.64 -34.22
N VAL A 13 3.64 30.13 -33.49
CA VAL A 13 4.03 28.73 -33.51
C VAL A 13 3.17 28.02 -32.47
N GLU A 14 2.18 27.25 -32.93
CA GLU A 14 1.47 26.27 -32.11
C GLU A 14 2.44 25.16 -31.71
N GLU A 15 2.79 25.10 -30.42
CA GLU A 15 3.41 23.92 -29.83
C GLU A 15 2.39 22.79 -29.76
N LYS A 16 2.54 21.83 -30.68
CA LYS A 16 1.90 20.52 -30.57
C LYS A 16 2.46 19.79 -29.35
N SER A 17 1.67 19.72 -28.27
CA SER A 17 1.90 18.73 -27.23
C SER A 17 1.57 17.35 -27.81
N SER A 18 2.59 16.49 -27.86
CA SER A 18 2.45 15.09 -28.24
C SER A 18 1.58 14.37 -27.22
N GLY A 19 0.44 13.86 -27.70
CA GLY A 19 -0.55 13.16 -26.91
C GLY A 19 0.00 11.94 -26.19
N ASN A 20 -0.36 11.85 -24.92
CA ASN A 20 -0.51 10.57 -24.24
C ASN A 20 -2.01 10.26 -24.39
N GLU A 21 -2.37 9.47 -25.41
CA GLU A 21 -3.74 8.97 -25.56
C GLU A 21 -4.03 7.98 -24.43
N GLU A 22 -4.46 8.52 -23.30
CA GLU A 22 -5.16 7.76 -22.28
C GLU A 22 -6.45 7.28 -22.94
N LEU A 23 -6.57 5.96 -23.14
CA LEU A 23 -7.79 5.33 -23.64
C LEU A 23 -8.89 5.51 -22.59
N VAL A 24 -9.53 6.67 -22.60
CA VAL A 24 -10.76 6.91 -21.85
C VAL A 24 -11.86 6.12 -22.56
N LEU A 25 -12.11 4.90 -22.08
CA LEU A 25 -13.28 4.14 -22.49
C LEU A 25 -14.53 4.92 -22.05
N ASP A 26 -15.47 5.09 -22.97
CA ASP A 26 -16.79 5.63 -22.68
C ASP A 26 -17.46 4.74 -21.62
N GLY A 27 -17.58 5.23 -20.38
CA GLY A 27 -18.10 4.47 -19.22
C GLY A 27 -17.09 4.07 -18.13
N GLY A 28 -15.92 4.71 -18.02
CA GLY A 28 -14.98 4.50 -16.91
C GLY A 28 -15.43 5.04 -15.53
N PHE A 29 -14.66 4.73 -14.48
CA PHE A 29 -14.92 5.17 -13.11
C PHE A 29 -14.91 6.70 -13.00
N VAL A 30 -16.02 7.24 -12.52
CA VAL A 30 -16.23 8.68 -12.31
C VAL A 30 -15.90 9.00 -10.85
N VAL A 31 -14.93 9.90 -10.65
CA VAL A 31 -14.58 10.41 -9.32
C VAL A 31 -15.76 11.21 -8.78
N PRO A 32 -16.30 10.88 -7.58
CA PRO A 32 -17.39 11.63 -6.97
C PRO A 32 -16.92 13.00 -6.49
N ASP A 33 -17.84 13.97 -6.48
CA ASP A 33 -17.56 15.36 -6.05
C ASP A 33 -17.37 15.49 -4.53
N ALA A 34 -17.81 14.49 -3.74
CA ALA A 34 -17.71 14.47 -2.27
C ALA A 34 -17.56 13.04 -1.74
N ASN A 35 -17.02 12.91 -0.52
CA ASN A 35 -16.86 11.63 0.19
C ASN A 35 -18.20 11.06 0.70
N ALA A 36 -18.18 9.90 1.35
CA ALA A 36 -19.38 9.22 1.84
C ALA A 36 -20.18 10.02 2.89
N PHE A 37 -19.60 11.10 3.43
CA PHE A 37 -20.22 12.01 4.39
C PHE A 37 -20.61 13.37 3.79
N GLY A 38 -20.38 13.59 2.49
CA GLY A 38 -20.70 14.85 1.80
C GLY A 38 -19.64 15.95 1.95
N HIS A 39 -18.44 15.61 2.41
CA HIS A 39 -17.30 16.53 2.55
C HIS A 39 -16.26 16.33 1.43
N ASN A 40 -15.26 17.21 1.37
CA ASN A 40 -14.08 16.98 0.54
C ASN A 40 -13.34 15.73 1.02
N PHE A 41 -12.79 14.95 0.09
CA PHE A 41 -11.93 13.80 0.45
C PHE A 41 -10.68 14.25 1.21
N ARG A 42 -10.36 13.51 2.28
CA ARG A 42 -9.17 13.76 3.12
C ARG A 42 -9.10 15.18 3.68
N ASP A 43 -10.24 15.73 4.07
CA ASP A 43 -10.30 17.03 4.72
C ASP A 43 -10.12 16.86 6.24
N TYR A 44 -8.89 17.08 6.70
CA TYR A 44 -8.53 16.96 8.12
C TYR A 44 -8.90 18.21 8.94
N ASP A 45 -9.25 19.32 8.27
CA ASP A 45 -9.60 20.58 8.90
C ASP A 45 -11.12 20.81 8.94
N ALA A 46 -11.89 20.09 8.12
CA ALA A 46 -13.35 20.11 8.15
C ALA A 46 -13.90 19.71 9.52
N GLU A 47 -14.82 20.52 10.04
CA GLU A 47 -15.60 20.17 11.23
C GLU A 47 -16.41 18.90 10.95
N SER A 48 -16.05 17.80 11.61
CA SER A 48 -16.75 16.53 11.54
C SER A 48 -16.68 15.79 12.87
N GLU A 49 -17.62 14.88 13.12
CA GLU A 49 -17.61 14.06 14.35
C GLU A 49 -16.33 13.22 14.49
N ARG A 50 -15.64 12.92 13.38
CA ARG A 50 -14.40 12.14 13.36
C ARG A 50 -13.14 12.98 13.52
N GLN A 51 -13.19 14.29 13.27
CA GLN A 51 -12.00 15.17 13.20
C GLN A 51 -11.12 15.05 14.45
N ALA A 52 -11.70 15.19 15.65
CA ALA A 52 -10.94 15.13 16.91
C ALA A 52 -10.32 13.74 17.16
N GLY A 53 -11.01 12.67 16.73
CA GLY A 53 -10.51 11.30 16.79
C GLY A 53 -9.31 11.09 15.87
N VAL A 54 -9.43 11.52 14.61
CA VAL A 54 -8.36 11.42 13.60
C VAL A 54 -7.13 12.25 14.00
N GLU A 55 -7.31 13.47 14.52
CA GLU A 55 -6.19 14.29 15.00
C GLU A 55 -5.49 13.63 16.22
N THR A 56 -6.27 13.08 17.16
CA THR A 56 -5.73 12.35 18.31
C THR A 56 -4.97 11.10 17.88
N PHE A 57 -5.51 10.34 16.92
CA PHE A 57 -4.86 9.20 16.30
C PHE A 57 -3.49 9.59 15.74
N TYR A 58 -3.44 10.60 14.88
CA TYR A 58 -2.21 11.02 14.23
C TYR A 58 -1.23 11.61 15.24
N LYS A 59 -1.69 12.33 16.26
CA LYS A 59 -0.82 12.76 17.36
C LYS A 59 -0.08 11.57 17.98
N ILE A 60 -0.80 10.51 18.35
CA ILE A 60 -0.20 9.33 19.00
C ILE A 60 0.71 8.59 18.02
N ASN A 61 0.30 8.43 16.77
CA ASN A 61 1.14 7.84 15.71
C ASN A 61 2.47 8.58 15.59
N HIS A 62 2.44 9.90 15.34
CA HIS A 62 3.63 10.71 15.12
C HIS A 62 4.56 10.74 16.33
N ILE A 63 4.05 10.64 17.55
CA ILE A 63 4.89 10.60 18.76
C ILE A 63 5.62 9.26 18.89
N ASN A 64 4.96 8.14 18.56
CA ASN A 64 5.44 6.80 18.91
C ASN A 64 6.11 6.03 17.75
N GLN A 65 5.89 6.43 16.50
CA GLN A 65 6.59 5.88 15.33
C GLN A 65 8.04 6.37 15.29
N THR A 66 8.91 5.69 16.04
CA THR A 66 10.36 5.94 16.07
C THR A 66 11.10 4.91 15.23
N TYR A 67 12.33 5.23 14.84
CA TYR A 67 13.22 4.35 14.12
C TYR A 67 13.44 3.01 14.85
N ASP A 68 13.61 3.07 16.18
CA ASP A 68 13.78 1.88 17.02
C ASP A 68 12.48 1.08 17.16
N PHE A 69 11.33 1.75 17.27
CA PHE A 69 10.04 1.08 17.27
C PHE A 69 9.84 0.29 15.97
N VAL A 70 9.97 0.94 14.82
CA VAL A 70 9.78 0.34 13.50
C VAL A 70 10.72 -0.85 13.29
N LYS A 71 12.00 -0.73 13.68
CA LYS A 71 12.95 -1.85 13.61
C LYS A 71 12.47 -3.08 14.37
N ARG A 72 12.02 -2.90 15.61
CA ARG A 72 11.50 -4.00 16.44
C ARG A 72 10.25 -4.62 15.84
N MET A 73 9.32 -3.79 15.36
CA MET A 73 8.10 -4.28 14.71
C MET A 73 8.40 -5.11 13.47
N ARG A 74 9.28 -4.62 12.61
CA ARG A 74 9.71 -5.35 11.39
C ARG A 74 10.44 -6.65 11.73
N GLU A 75 11.26 -6.68 12.78
CA GLU A 75 11.92 -7.91 13.27
C GLU A 75 10.90 -8.92 13.82
N GLU A 76 9.93 -8.46 14.60
CA GLU A 76 8.91 -9.34 15.20
C GLU A 76 7.98 -9.91 14.13
N TYR A 77 7.38 -9.03 13.32
CA TYR A 77 6.34 -9.40 12.38
C TYR A 77 6.89 -9.93 11.06
N GLY A 78 8.15 -9.66 10.72
CA GLY A 78 8.83 -10.26 9.58
C GLY A 78 9.06 -11.77 9.70
N LYS A 79 8.93 -12.34 10.91
CA LYS A 79 8.91 -13.79 11.12
C LYS A 79 7.70 -14.45 10.48
N LEU A 80 6.61 -13.69 10.37
CA LEU A 80 5.33 -14.12 9.87
C LEU A 80 4.93 -15.44 10.55
N ASP A 81 4.66 -15.45 11.86
CA ASP A 81 4.40 -16.68 12.63
C ASP A 81 3.13 -16.64 13.50
N LYS A 82 2.23 -15.67 13.24
CA LYS A 82 1.01 -15.47 14.03
C LYS A 82 -0.13 -16.46 13.69
N VAL A 83 -0.53 -16.55 12.40
CA VAL A 83 -1.72 -17.31 11.92
C VAL A 83 -1.57 -17.76 10.45
N GLU A 84 -1.97 -19.00 10.13
CA GLU A 84 -2.17 -19.41 8.73
C GLU A 84 -3.64 -19.21 8.32
N MET A 85 -3.88 -18.47 7.24
CA MET A 85 -5.22 -18.26 6.67
C MET A 85 -5.16 -17.95 5.17
N SER A 86 -6.26 -18.13 4.46
CA SER A 86 -6.41 -17.69 3.08
C SER A 86 -6.66 -16.17 2.99
N ILE A 87 -6.44 -15.60 1.80
CA ILE A 87 -6.78 -14.19 1.53
C ILE A 87 -8.25 -13.92 1.82
N TRP A 88 -9.15 -14.82 1.42
CA TRP A 88 -10.58 -14.59 1.57
C TRP A 88 -11.03 -14.66 3.04
N GLU A 89 -10.48 -15.59 3.83
CA GLU A 89 -10.70 -15.61 5.28
C GLU A 89 -10.16 -14.34 5.95
N CYS A 90 -9.06 -13.78 5.45
CA CYS A 90 -8.53 -12.50 5.92
C CYS A 90 -9.49 -11.34 5.62
N CYS A 91 -10.05 -11.28 4.41
CA CYS A 91 -11.09 -10.30 4.06
C CYS A 91 -12.29 -10.41 5.00
N GLU A 92 -12.78 -11.63 5.26
CA GLU A 92 -13.92 -11.87 6.15
C GLU A 92 -13.58 -11.52 7.62
N LEU A 93 -12.34 -11.73 8.07
CA LEU A 93 -11.88 -11.37 9.42
C LEU A 93 -11.91 -9.86 9.68
N LEU A 94 -11.67 -9.04 8.65
CA LEU A 94 -11.60 -7.58 8.78
C LEU A 94 -12.95 -6.88 8.73
N ASN A 95 -14.05 -7.60 8.54
CA ASN A 95 -15.40 -7.01 8.47
C ASN A 95 -15.79 -6.20 9.71
N ASP A 96 -15.24 -6.56 10.87
CA ASP A 96 -15.54 -5.91 12.15
C ASP A 96 -14.53 -4.80 12.51
N VAL A 97 -13.54 -4.52 11.64
CA VAL A 97 -12.53 -3.49 11.88
C VAL A 97 -12.98 -2.17 11.27
N ILE A 98 -13.07 -1.14 12.11
CA ILE A 98 -13.31 0.25 11.69
C ILE A 98 -11.98 1.01 11.78
N ASP A 99 -11.54 1.60 10.67
CA ASP A 99 -10.32 2.38 10.58
C ASP A 99 -10.50 3.77 11.23
N GLU A 100 -9.81 4.02 12.34
CA GLU A 100 -9.86 5.28 13.10
C GLU A 100 -9.14 6.45 12.42
N SER A 101 -8.28 6.17 11.44
CA SER A 101 -7.51 7.20 10.72
C SER A 101 -8.23 7.78 9.51
N ASP A 102 -9.24 7.05 9.00
CA ASP A 102 -9.95 7.41 7.78
C ASP A 102 -11.08 8.42 8.06
N PRO A 103 -11.02 9.65 7.50
CA PRO A 103 -12.11 10.61 7.64
C PRO A 103 -13.28 10.33 6.68
N ASP A 104 -13.13 9.41 5.71
CA ASP A 104 -13.99 9.31 4.53
C ASP A 104 -14.94 8.10 4.54
N LEU A 105 -14.74 7.07 5.38
CA LEU A 105 -15.55 5.84 5.37
C LEU A 105 -15.65 5.11 6.72
N ASP A 106 -16.83 4.52 7.01
CA ASP A 106 -17.16 3.68 8.18
C ASP A 106 -17.79 2.31 7.80
N GLU A 107 -17.76 1.93 6.52
CA GLU A 107 -18.26 0.63 6.04
C GLU A 107 -17.31 -0.52 6.40
N PRO A 108 -17.78 -1.79 6.40
CA PRO A 108 -16.93 -2.95 6.61
C PRO A 108 -15.74 -2.98 5.66
N GLN A 109 -14.57 -3.38 6.15
CA GLN A 109 -13.33 -3.36 5.37
C GLN A 109 -13.42 -4.13 4.04
N ILE A 110 -14.17 -5.25 3.97
CA ILE A 110 -14.35 -6.00 2.72
C ILE A 110 -15.02 -5.18 1.62
N GLU A 111 -15.94 -4.27 1.97
CA GLU A 111 -16.61 -3.41 1.01
C GLU A 111 -15.59 -2.45 0.39
N HIS A 112 -14.73 -1.83 1.20
CA HIS A 112 -13.64 -0.98 0.69
C HIS A 112 -12.71 -1.73 -0.27
N LEU A 113 -12.28 -2.94 0.10
CA LEU A 113 -11.42 -3.78 -0.74
C LEU A 113 -12.08 -4.09 -2.09
N LEU A 114 -13.36 -4.46 -2.09
CA LEU A 114 -14.10 -4.83 -3.29
C LEU A 114 -14.49 -3.59 -4.13
N GLN A 115 -14.81 -2.46 -3.50
CA GLN A 115 -15.07 -1.19 -4.20
C GLN A 115 -13.84 -0.74 -4.97
N THR A 116 -12.67 -0.77 -4.33
CA THR A 116 -11.39 -0.43 -4.96
C THR A 116 -11.09 -1.38 -6.11
N ALA A 117 -11.22 -2.69 -5.88
CA ALA A 117 -10.89 -3.70 -6.88
C ALA A 117 -11.86 -3.71 -8.07
N GLU A 118 -13.17 -3.58 -7.85
CA GLU A 118 -14.15 -3.52 -8.94
C GLU A 118 -14.06 -2.22 -9.75
N ALA A 119 -13.78 -1.08 -9.10
CA ALA A 119 -13.58 0.19 -9.80
C ALA A 119 -12.34 0.15 -10.71
N ILE A 120 -11.24 -0.47 -10.24
CA ILE A 120 -10.08 -0.72 -11.09
C ILE A 120 -10.44 -1.69 -12.22
N ARG A 121 -11.16 -2.78 -11.92
CA ARG A 121 -11.54 -3.80 -12.91
C ARG A 121 -12.39 -3.24 -14.04
N GLN A 122 -13.21 -2.22 -13.76
CA GLN A 122 -13.98 -1.52 -14.78
C GLN A 122 -13.09 -0.76 -15.77
N ASP A 123 -12.06 -0.06 -15.27
CA ASP A 123 -11.20 0.79 -16.10
C ASP A 123 -10.01 0.03 -16.73
N TYR A 124 -9.53 -1.00 -16.06
CA TYR A 124 -8.34 -1.78 -16.43
C TYR A 124 -8.65 -3.28 -16.54
N PRO A 125 -9.63 -3.72 -17.37
CA PRO A 125 -10.15 -5.08 -17.35
C PRO A 125 -9.12 -6.19 -17.63
N ASN A 126 -7.96 -5.85 -18.20
CA ASN A 126 -6.89 -6.77 -18.53
C ASN A 126 -5.74 -6.81 -17.49
N GLU A 127 -5.78 -5.97 -16.45
CA GLU A 127 -4.73 -5.87 -15.42
C GLU A 127 -5.10 -6.65 -14.16
N ASP A 128 -5.24 -7.97 -14.32
CA ASP A 128 -5.74 -8.85 -13.25
C ASP A 128 -4.88 -8.83 -11.96
N TRP A 129 -3.57 -8.62 -12.08
CA TRP A 129 -2.66 -8.42 -10.96
C TRP A 129 -3.00 -7.15 -10.15
N LEU A 130 -3.50 -6.09 -10.80
CA LEU A 130 -3.88 -4.84 -10.15
C LEU A 130 -5.20 -5.00 -9.39
N HIS A 131 -6.13 -5.81 -9.93
CA HIS A 131 -7.36 -6.15 -9.20
C HIS A 131 -7.06 -6.94 -7.93
N LEU A 132 -6.12 -7.89 -8.01
CA LEU A 132 -5.67 -8.63 -6.83
C LEU A 132 -4.91 -7.72 -5.85
N THR A 133 -4.04 -6.84 -6.35
CA THR A 133 -3.34 -5.84 -5.53
C THR A 133 -4.35 -5.00 -4.74
N ALA A 134 -5.43 -4.56 -5.40
CA ALA A 134 -6.50 -3.82 -4.77
C ALA A 134 -7.31 -4.62 -3.76
N LEU A 135 -7.59 -5.90 -4.02
CA LEU A 135 -8.26 -6.74 -3.03
C LEU A 135 -7.43 -6.90 -1.74
N ILE A 136 -6.09 -6.90 -1.84
CA ILE A 136 -5.24 -7.26 -0.71
C ILE A 136 -4.52 -6.10 -0.03
N HIS A 137 -4.53 -4.89 -0.60
CA HIS A 137 -3.71 -3.76 -0.13
C HIS A 137 -3.84 -3.50 1.38
N ASP A 138 -5.07 -3.57 1.87
CA ASP A 138 -5.44 -3.23 3.23
C ASP A 138 -5.50 -4.43 4.19
N LEU A 139 -5.19 -5.63 3.70
CA LEU A 139 -5.26 -6.84 4.54
C LEU A 139 -4.23 -6.85 5.67
N GLY A 140 -3.24 -5.96 5.64
CA GLY A 140 -2.33 -5.76 6.77
C GLY A 140 -2.99 -5.19 8.02
N LYS A 141 -4.22 -4.68 7.92
CA LYS A 141 -5.03 -4.20 9.06
C LYS A 141 -5.32 -5.30 10.09
N VAL A 142 -5.12 -6.57 9.73
CA VAL A 142 -5.23 -7.70 10.67
C VAL A 142 -4.32 -7.58 11.88
N LEU A 143 -3.26 -6.78 11.82
CA LEU A 143 -2.40 -6.47 12.96
C LEU A 143 -3.17 -5.98 14.20
N HIS A 144 -4.32 -5.33 14.01
CA HIS A 144 -5.19 -4.89 15.10
C HIS A 144 -5.99 -6.04 15.74
N HIS A 145 -6.15 -7.17 15.04
CA HIS A 145 -6.91 -8.30 15.53
C HIS A 145 -6.12 -9.09 16.60
N PRO A 146 -6.74 -9.62 17.67
CA PRO A 146 -6.06 -10.34 18.75
C PRO A 146 -5.17 -11.51 18.30
N LYS A 147 -5.59 -12.21 17.24
CA LYS A 147 -4.81 -13.30 16.63
C LYS A 147 -3.45 -12.86 16.05
N PHE A 148 -3.25 -11.57 15.78
CA PHE A 148 -2.04 -11.01 15.18
C PHE A 148 -1.27 -10.11 16.14
N GLY A 149 -1.71 -9.97 17.39
CA GLY A 149 -0.99 -9.22 18.44
C GLY A 149 -1.70 -7.97 18.93
N GLU A 150 -2.89 -7.65 18.42
CA GLU A 150 -3.74 -6.57 18.95
C GLU A 150 -3.02 -5.22 19.01
N LEU A 151 -2.30 -4.89 17.93
CA LEU A 151 -1.60 -3.63 17.88
C LEU A 151 -2.61 -2.46 17.96
N PRO A 152 -2.26 -1.37 18.67
CA PRO A 152 -3.10 -0.18 18.66
C PRO A 152 -3.18 0.37 17.22
N GLN A 153 -4.31 0.96 16.84
CA GLN A 153 -4.54 1.39 15.45
C GLN A 153 -3.44 2.32 14.92
N TRP A 154 -2.85 3.18 15.77
CA TRP A 154 -1.74 4.07 15.36
C TRP A 154 -0.50 3.33 14.86
N ALA A 155 -0.34 2.05 15.19
CA ALA A 155 0.73 1.16 14.72
C ALA A 155 0.26 0.20 13.61
N VAL A 156 -0.91 0.47 13.00
CA VAL A 156 -1.55 -0.38 11.98
C VAL A 156 -1.99 0.44 10.77
N VAL A 157 -2.81 1.47 10.96
CA VAL A 157 -3.44 2.27 9.88
C VAL A 157 -2.82 3.66 9.76
N GLY A 158 -3.36 4.47 8.83
CA GLY A 158 -2.97 5.86 8.61
C GLY A 158 -1.83 6.07 7.62
N ASP A 159 -1.65 7.33 7.24
CA ASP A 159 -0.58 7.76 6.34
C ASP A 159 0.79 7.36 6.87
N THR A 160 1.65 6.89 5.98
CA THR A 160 3.02 6.44 6.30
C THR A 160 4.07 7.48 5.94
N PHE A 161 5.20 7.43 6.63
CA PHE A 161 6.34 8.32 6.42
C PHE A 161 7.67 7.61 6.74
N PRO A 162 8.80 8.05 6.16
CA PRO A 162 10.12 7.54 6.51
C PRO A 162 10.48 7.87 7.97
N VAL A 163 10.93 6.87 8.73
CA VAL A 163 11.58 7.08 10.03
C VAL A 163 13.10 7.08 9.86
N GLY A 164 13.85 7.69 10.77
CA GLY A 164 15.33 7.72 10.68
C GLY A 164 15.90 8.79 9.74
N CYS A 165 15.06 9.70 9.23
CA CYS A 165 15.42 10.97 8.61
C CYS A 165 14.42 12.06 9.04
N ALA A 166 14.66 13.31 8.66
CA ALA A 166 13.79 14.43 9.03
C ALA A 166 12.35 14.23 8.52
N PHE A 167 11.38 14.58 9.37
CA PHE A 167 9.96 14.57 9.04
C PHE A 167 9.59 15.80 8.20
N ASP A 168 9.10 15.58 6.99
CA ASP A 168 8.72 16.61 6.02
C ASP A 168 7.37 17.26 6.41
N GLU A 169 7.25 18.57 6.23
CA GLU A 169 6.06 19.34 6.62
C GLU A 169 4.78 18.93 5.87
N SER A 170 4.91 18.21 4.75
CA SER A 170 3.76 17.65 4.01
C SER A 170 3.07 16.46 4.70
N ILE A 171 3.65 15.89 5.76
CA ILE A 171 3.02 14.83 6.54
C ILE A 171 1.84 15.43 7.33
N VAL A 172 0.68 14.77 7.27
CA VAL A 172 -0.54 15.22 7.96
C VAL A 172 -0.28 15.47 9.45
N HIS A 173 -0.81 16.56 10.01
CA HIS A 173 -0.59 16.99 11.40
C HIS A 173 0.89 17.01 11.86
N HIS A 174 1.82 17.40 10.98
CA HIS A 174 3.27 17.49 11.22
C HIS A 174 3.67 18.12 12.57
N LYS A 175 2.89 19.08 13.06
CA LYS A 175 3.09 19.78 14.34
C LYS A 175 3.40 18.86 15.53
N TYR A 176 2.88 17.63 15.55
CA TYR A 176 3.07 16.67 16.64
C TYR A 176 4.43 15.98 16.63
N PHE A 177 5.19 16.00 15.52
CA PHE A 177 6.54 15.43 15.50
C PHE A 177 7.50 16.12 16.47
N LYS A 178 7.21 17.35 16.92
CA LYS A 178 8.02 18.03 17.95
C LYS A 178 8.09 17.24 19.27
N GLU A 179 7.11 16.37 19.53
CA GLU A 179 7.04 15.50 20.70
C GLU A 179 7.69 14.12 20.45
N ASN A 180 8.02 13.77 19.20
CA ASN A 180 8.71 12.51 18.87
C ASN A 180 10.19 12.58 19.29
N PRO A 181 10.73 11.59 20.00
CA PRO A 181 12.13 11.59 20.43
C PRO A 181 13.14 11.64 19.27
N ASP A 182 12.79 11.13 18.09
CA ASP A 182 13.66 11.14 16.91
C ASP A 182 13.74 12.52 16.24
N HIS A 183 12.78 13.41 16.48
CA HIS A 183 12.74 14.75 15.88
C HIS A 183 13.97 15.60 16.22
N ASN A 184 14.48 15.47 17.45
CA ASN A 184 15.68 16.18 17.91
C ASN A 184 16.92 15.28 17.96
N ASN A 185 16.82 14.03 17.50
CA ASN A 185 17.94 13.10 17.52
C ASN A 185 18.93 13.45 16.38
N PRO A 186 20.19 13.79 16.65
CA PRO A 186 21.16 14.20 15.63
C PRO A 186 21.46 13.11 14.58
N ALA A 187 21.16 11.84 14.87
CA ALA A 187 21.28 10.76 13.90
C ALA A 187 20.15 10.78 12.84
N TYR A 188 18.99 11.34 13.16
CA TYR A 188 17.77 11.22 12.36
C TYR A 188 17.22 12.57 11.89
N ASN A 189 17.53 13.67 12.57
CA ASN A 189 16.93 14.99 12.30
C ASN A 189 17.51 15.74 11.08
N THR A 190 18.27 15.07 10.22
CA THR A 190 18.79 15.65 8.97
C THR A 190 18.01 15.11 7.77
N LYS A 191 18.12 15.79 6.62
CA LYS A 191 17.43 15.40 5.37
C LYS A 191 17.59 13.91 5.05
N PHE A 192 18.79 13.36 5.23
CA PHE A 192 19.06 11.96 4.93
C PHE A 192 19.05 11.08 6.18
N GLY A 193 19.37 11.63 7.35
CA GLY A 193 19.51 10.85 8.58
C GLY A 193 20.44 9.66 8.37
N VAL A 194 19.90 8.44 8.48
CA VAL A 194 20.64 7.18 8.26
C VAL A 194 20.73 6.73 6.80
N TYR A 195 20.02 7.39 5.88
CA TYR A 195 19.89 6.99 4.48
C TYR A 195 20.92 7.67 3.57
N LYS A 196 20.95 7.24 2.31
CA LYS A 196 21.72 7.85 1.23
C LYS A 196 20.76 8.35 0.15
N GLU A 197 21.20 9.36 -0.58
CA GLU A 197 20.48 9.80 -1.78
C GLU A 197 20.32 8.64 -2.78
N GLY A 198 19.11 8.50 -3.32
CA GLY A 198 18.77 7.48 -4.30
C GLY A 198 18.96 6.04 -3.82
N CYS A 199 18.92 5.79 -2.51
CA CYS A 199 19.11 4.45 -1.96
C CYS A 199 18.03 3.44 -2.37
N GLY A 200 16.89 3.93 -2.89
CA GLY A 200 15.70 3.14 -3.12
C GLY A 200 14.83 3.10 -1.87
N LEU A 201 13.52 3.22 -2.06
CA LEU A 201 12.56 3.13 -0.96
C LEU A 201 12.56 1.76 -0.30
N ASP A 202 13.06 0.73 -0.97
CA ASP A 202 13.15 -0.61 -0.39
C ASP A 202 14.10 -0.68 0.83
N ASN A 203 15.11 0.21 0.84
CA ASN A 203 16.11 0.41 1.88
C ASN A 203 15.71 1.46 2.92
N VAL A 204 14.54 2.08 2.77
CA VAL A 204 13.99 3.05 3.73
C VAL A 204 13.08 2.32 4.71
N LEU A 205 13.24 2.59 6.00
CA LEU A 205 12.28 2.17 7.01
C LEU A 205 11.12 3.19 7.02
N MET A 206 9.93 2.69 6.69
CA MET A 206 8.68 3.42 6.80
C MET A 206 8.10 3.23 8.20
N SER A 207 7.34 4.20 8.71
CA SER A 207 6.47 4.04 9.87
C SER A 207 5.69 2.72 9.76
N TRP A 208 5.67 1.94 10.83
CA TRP A 208 5.14 0.57 10.80
C TRP A 208 3.61 0.57 10.69
N GLY A 209 3.08 -0.29 9.81
CA GLY A 209 1.65 -0.44 9.59
C GLY A 209 1.31 -1.52 8.57
N HIS A 210 0.07 -1.48 8.09
CA HIS A 210 -0.54 -2.44 7.18
C HIS A 210 0.21 -2.56 5.84
N ASP A 211 0.67 -1.45 5.25
CA ASP A 211 1.46 -1.43 4.01
C ASP A 211 2.68 -2.36 4.09
N ASP A 212 3.55 -2.12 5.09
CA ASP A 212 4.84 -2.78 5.19
C ASP A 212 4.67 -4.25 5.63
N TYR A 213 3.69 -4.52 6.50
CA TYR A 213 3.34 -5.88 6.87
C TYR A 213 2.78 -6.68 5.69
N MET A 214 1.84 -6.11 4.91
CA MET A 214 1.25 -6.82 3.77
C MET A 214 2.28 -7.02 2.65
N TYR A 215 3.21 -6.07 2.47
CA TYR A 215 4.37 -6.26 1.60
C TYR A 215 5.25 -7.43 2.06
N LEU A 216 5.56 -7.53 3.36
CA LEU A 216 6.32 -8.67 3.92
C LEU A 216 5.58 -10.00 3.69
N VAL A 217 4.27 -10.04 3.94
CA VAL A 217 3.43 -11.21 3.67
C VAL A 217 3.54 -11.60 2.19
N ALA A 218 3.35 -10.67 1.26
CA ALA A 218 3.40 -10.94 -0.17
C ALA A 218 4.81 -11.41 -0.62
N LYS A 219 5.86 -10.76 -0.13
CA LYS A 219 7.25 -11.05 -0.50
C LYS A 219 7.72 -12.41 0.03
N GLU A 220 7.53 -12.69 1.31
CA GLU A 220 8.02 -13.93 1.93
C GLU A 220 7.21 -15.17 1.52
N ASN A 221 5.95 -14.97 1.13
CA ASN A 221 5.12 -16.00 0.51
C ASN A 221 5.37 -16.17 -1.00
N LYS A 222 6.34 -15.44 -1.56
CA LYS A 222 6.73 -15.52 -2.97
C LYS A 222 5.55 -15.29 -3.91
N SER A 223 4.78 -14.24 -3.62
CA SER A 223 3.74 -13.75 -4.50
C SER A 223 4.23 -13.63 -5.94
N THR A 224 3.35 -13.93 -6.89
CA THR A 224 3.58 -13.74 -8.33
C THR A 224 3.21 -12.34 -8.80
N LEU A 225 2.81 -11.44 -7.89
CA LEU A 225 2.57 -10.03 -8.22
C LEU A 225 3.83 -9.40 -8.83
N PRO A 226 3.68 -8.54 -9.86
CA PRO A 226 4.81 -7.79 -10.40
C PRO A 226 5.36 -6.81 -9.37
N SER A 227 6.55 -6.26 -9.62
CA SER A 227 7.17 -5.23 -8.78
C SER A 227 6.24 -4.05 -8.51
N ALA A 228 5.47 -3.64 -9.53
CA ALA A 228 4.43 -2.62 -9.41
C ALA A 228 3.37 -2.94 -8.35
N GLY A 229 2.87 -4.18 -8.28
CA GLY A 229 1.87 -4.58 -7.28
C GLY A 229 2.44 -4.57 -5.86
N LEU A 230 3.68 -5.05 -5.69
CA LEU A 230 4.38 -5.00 -4.39
C LEU A 230 4.68 -3.57 -3.96
N PHE A 231 5.03 -2.69 -4.91
CA PHE A 231 5.28 -1.28 -4.66
C PHE A 231 4.00 -0.55 -4.24
N VAL A 232 2.88 -0.81 -4.93
CA VAL A 232 1.56 -0.28 -4.56
C VAL A 232 1.22 -0.68 -3.13
N ILE A 233 1.28 -1.97 -2.79
CA ILE A 233 0.96 -2.45 -1.43
C ILE A 233 1.80 -1.74 -0.38
N ARG A 234 3.11 -1.57 -0.62
CA ARG A 234 4.04 -1.04 0.38
C ARG A 234 3.97 0.48 0.57
N TYR A 235 3.45 1.24 -0.39
CA TYR A 235 3.56 2.70 -0.39
C TYR A 235 2.24 3.42 -0.69
N HIS A 236 1.09 2.72 -0.69
CA HIS A 236 -0.23 3.32 -0.92
C HIS A 236 -0.67 4.30 0.17
N SER A 237 -0.12 4.17 1.38
CA SER A 237 -0.34 5.12 2.46
C SER A 237 0.71 6.25 2.49
N PHE A 238 1.69 6.27 1.58
CA PHE A 238 2.80 7.25 1.63
C PHE A 238 2.44 8.58 0.94
N TYR A 239 1.40 9.25 1.44
CA TYR A 239 0.81 10.46 0.84
C TYR A 239 1.80 11.63 0.70
N ALA A 240 2.73 11.79 1.65
CA ALA A 240 3.79 12.79 1.53
C ALA A 240 4.61 12.62 0.24
N LEU A 241 4.81 11.38 -0.23
CA LEU A 241 5.46 11.09 -1.50
C LEU A 241 4.50 11.26 -2.69
N HIS A 242 3.42 10.47 -2.77
CA HIS A 242 2.64 10.38 -4.01
C HIS A 242 1.66 11.54 -4.23
N ARG A 243 1.28 12.27 -3.17
CA ARG A 243 0.46 13.48 -3.27
C ARG A 243 1.28 14.76 -3.21
N ALA A 244 2.17 14.90 -2.21
CA ALA A 244 2.93 16.15 -2.01
C ALA A 244 4.29 16.18 -2.74
N GLY A 245 4.82 15.03 -3.18
CA GLY A 245 6.08 14.95 -3.90
C GLY A 245 7.33 15.05 -3.03
N ALA A 246 7.20 14.94 -1.70
CA ALA A 246 8.31 14.87 -0.77
C ALA A 246 9.10 13.55 -0.92
N TYR A 247 10.28 13.45 -0.31
CA TYR A 247 11.10 12.24 -0.25
C TYR A 247 11.58 11.63 -1.58
N LYS A 248 11.32 12.26 -2.74
CA LYS A 248 11.82 11.79 -4.06
C LYS A 248 13.33 11.59 -4.11
N TYR A 249 14.10 12.30 -3.30
CA TYR A 249 15.56 12.15 -3.19
C TYR A 249 16.00 10.80 -2.60
N LEU A 250 15.10 9.99 -2.02
CA LEU A 250 15.39 8.63 -1.56
C LEU A 250 15.09 7.58 -2.63
N MET A 251 14.30 7.93 -3.67
CA MET A 251 13.86 6.99 -4.69
C MET A 251 14.99 6.59 -5.64
N ASN A 252 14.97 5.33 -6.08
CA ASN A 252 15.75 4.87 -7.22
C ASN A 252 14.91 4.84 -8.51
N LYS A 253 15.51 4.40 -9.61
CA LYS A 253 14.85 4.33 -10.92
C LYS A 253 13.62 3.39 -10.93
N GLU A 254 13.69 2.25 -10.24
CA GLU A 254 12.58 1.31 -10.17
C GLU A 254 11.39 1.92 -9.40
N ASP A 255 11.65 2.65 -8.31
CA ASP A 255 10.62 3.37 -7.58
C ASP A 255 9.92 4.40 -8.49
N GLU A 256 10.69 5.17 -9.27
CA GLU A 256 10.14 6.14 -10.23
C GLU A 256 9.25 5.50 -11.29
N GLU A 257 9.66 4.33 -11.81
CA GLU A 257 8.87 3.57 -12.79
C GLU A 257 7.56 3.05 -12.19
N ASN A 258 7.57 2.66 -10.91
CA ASN A 258 6.39 2.15 -10.20
C ASN A 258 5.43 3.24 -9.70
N MET A 259 5.90 4.50 -9.55
CA MET A 259 5.05 5.62 -9.12
C MET A 259 3.81 5.83 -10.00
N LYS A 260 3.89 5.48 -11.29
CA LYS A 260 2.72 5.58 -12.19
C LYS A 260 1.58 4.68 -11.71
N TRP A 261 1.90 3.45 -11.29
CA TRP A 261 0.93 2.48 -10.82
C TRP A 261 0.39 2.83 -9.44
N LEU A 262 1.25 3.36 -8.56
CA LEU A 262 0.83 3.90 -7.27
C LEU A 262 -0.20 5.03 -7.42
N LYS A 263 0.03 5.97 -8.35
CA LYS A 263 -0.93 7.05 -8.64
C LYS A 263 -2.24 6.54 -9.23
N ILE A 264 -2.17 5.58 -10.16
CA ILE A 264 -3.36 4.93 -10.72
C ILE A 264 -4.16 4.29 -9.58
N PHE A 265 -3.51 3.46 -8.76
CA PHE A 265 -4.14 2.78 -7.63
C PHE A 265 -4.80 3.76 -6.65
N ASN A 266 -4.08 4.81 -6.24
CA ASN A 266 -4.54 5.76 -5.23
C ASN A 266 -5.84 6.49 -5.64
N LYS A 267 -6.07 6.70 -6.94
CA LYS A 267 -7.36 7.21 -7.44
C LYS A 267 -8.51 6.32 -6.97
N TYR A 268 -8.40 5.01 -7.12
CA TYR A 268 -9.49 4.08 -6.81
C TYR A 268 -9.60 3.84 -5.32
N ASP A 269 -8.48 3.66 -4.62
CA ASP A 269 -8.46 3.52 -3.16
C ASP A 269 -9.15 4.70 -2.47
N LEU A 270 -8.86 5.92 -2.90
CA LEU A 270 -9.49 7.10 -2.29
C LEU A 270 -10.94 7.29 -2.73
N TYR A 271 -11.19 7.29 -4.04
CA TYR A 271 -12.44 7.82 -4.59
C TYR A 271 -13.54 6.76 -4.76
N SER A 272 -13.23 5.47 -4.72
CA SER A 272 -14.24 4.40 -4.82
C SER A 272 -15.03 4.17 -3.53
N LYS A 273 -14.58 4.77 -2.41
CA LYS A 273 -15.24 4.71 -1.10
C LYS A 273 -16.67 5.19 -1.20
N SER A 274 -17.62 4.28 -0.99
CA SER A 274 -19.04 4.53 -1.24
C SER A 274 -19.94 3.85 -0.23
N LYS A 275 -21.14 4.41 -0.03
CA LYS A 275 -22.23 3.75 0.70
C LYS A 275 -22.92 2.65 -0.13
N VAL A 276 -22.66 2.61 -1.43
CA VAL A 276 -23.18 1.55 -2.31
C VAL A 276 -22.30 0.30 -2.16
N ARG A 277 -22.91 -0.77 -1.65
CA ARG A 277 -22.22 -2.05 -1.40
C ARG A 277 -22.07 -2.88 -2.66
N ILE A 278 -20.99 -3.66 -2.70
CA ILE A 278 -20.74 -4.65 -3.74
C ILE A 278 -21.46 -5.94 -3.37
N ASP A 279 -22.09 -6.59 -4.36
CA ASP A 279 -22.63 -7.94 -4.18
C ASP A 279 -21.46 -8.94 -4.08
N VAL A 280 -21.05 -9.21 -2.84
CA VAL A 280 -19.90 -10.07 -2.51
C VAL A 280 -20.02 -11.43 -3.17
N GLU A 281 -21.17 -12.09 -3.08
CA GLU A 281 -21.37 -13.45 -3.61
C GLU A 281 -21.27 -13.49 -5.15
N LYS A 282 -21.65 -12.40 -5.82
CA LYS A 282 -21.51 -12.29 -7.28
C LYS A 282 -20.05 -12.15 -7.72
N VAL A 283 -19.23 -11.41 -6.99
CA VAL A 283 -17.83 -11.14 -7.38
C VAL A 283 -16.82 -12.13 -6.81
N LYS A 284 -17.15 -12.80 -5.71
CA LYS A 284 -16.31 -13.77 -5.00
C LYS A 284 -15.70 -14.84 -5.92
N PRO A 285 -16.42 -15.47 -6.88
CA PRO A 285 -15.82 -16.44 -7.80
C PRO A 285 -14.67 -15.88 -8.64
N TYR A 286 -14.77 -14.61 -9.08
CA TYR A 286 -13.72 -13.95 -9.84
C TYR A 286 -12.46 -13.76 -9.00
N TYR A 287 -12.59 -13.19 -7.80
CA TYR A 287 -11.46 -12.93 -6.92
C TYR A 287 -10.81 -14.22 -6.40
N PHE A 288 -11.59 -15.26 -6.13
CA PHE A 288 -11.02 -16.58 -5.89
C PHE A 288 -10.15 -17.04 -7.05
N SER A 289 -10.59 -16.88 -8.31
CA SER A 289 -9.77 -17.28 -9.46
C SER A 289 -8.42 -16.54 -9.52
N LEU A 290 -8.38 -15.26 -9.13
CA LEU A 290 -7.15 -14.48 -9.06
C LEU A 290 -6.22 -14.95 -7.93
N ILE A 291 -6.79 -15.23 -6.76
CA ILE A 291 -6.06 -15.78 -5.60
C ILE A 291 -5.47 -17.16 -5.94
N HIS A 292 -6.17 -17.98 -6.72
CA HIS A 292 -5.64 -19.28 -7.15
C HIS A 292 -4.56 -19.15 -8.23
N LYS A 293 -4.73 -18.22 -9.19
CA LYS A 293 -3.74 -17.94 -10.25
C LYS A 293 -2.44 -17.36 -9.69
N ASN A 294 -2.58 -16.49 -8.69
CA ASN A 294 -1.48 -15.89 -7.95
C ASN A 294 -1.55 -16.43 -6.53
N PRO A 295 -1.04 -17.65 -6.26
CA PRO A 295 -1.14 -18.26 -4.95
C PRO A 295 -0.26 -17.50 -3.94
N ILE A 296 -0.74 -16.34 -3.53
CA ILE A 296 -0.40 -15.67 -2.29
C ILE A 296 -1.15 -16.49 -1.25
N THR A 297 -0.53 -17.57 -0.80
CA THR A 297 -0.95 -18.11 0.47
C THR A 297 -0.50 -17.08 1.51
N ILE A 298 -1.40 -16.54 2.34
CA ILE A 298 -0.96 -15.83 3.55
C ILE A 298 -0.43 -16.92 4.50
N ARG A 299 0.76 -17.47 4.21
CA ARG A 299 1.46 -18.32 5.17
C ARG A 299 2.21 -17.37 6.06
N LEU A 300 1.71 -17.24 7.27
CA LEU A 300 2.59 -17.00 8.37
C LEU A 300 3.30 -18.35 8.63
N ARG A 301 4.55 -18.48 8.17
CA ARG A 301 5.35 -19.71 8.26
C ARG A 301 5.39 -20.26 9.68
N ASN A 302 4.70 -21.37 9.87
CA ASN A 302 5.03 -22.33 10.90
C ASN A 302 6.25 -23.14 10.42
N ALA A 303 7.41 -22.97 11.08
CA ALA A 303 8.66 -23.67 10.74
C ALA A 303 8.52 -25.21 10.73
N LEU A 304 7.44 -25.76 11.29
CA LEU A 304 7.15 -27.18 11.31
C LEU A 304 6.94 -27.78 9.91
N LEU A 305 6.26 -27.10 8.97
CA LEU A 305 5.94 -27.68 7.66
C LEU A 305 7.16 -27.76 6.73
N ALA A 306 8.08 -26.78 6.82
CA ALA A 306 9.35 -26.84 6.09
C ALA A 306 10.27 -27.94 6.65
N ILE A 307 10.29 -28.13 7.98
CA ILE A 307 11.07 -29.21 8.62
C ILE A 307 10.46 -30.57 8.31
N VAL A 308 9.14 -30.72 8.30
CA VAL A 308 8.46 -31.97 7.94
C VAL A 308 8.66 -32.28 6.47
N ALA A 309 8.52 -31.31 5.56
CA ALA A 309 8.79 -31.51 4.13
C ALA A 309 10.26 -31.88 3.86
N HIS A 310 11.21 -31.23 4.55
CA HIS A 310 12.64 -31.54 4.40
C HIS A 310 13.00 -32.91 5.02
N ARG A 311 12.41 -33.26 6.18
CA ARG A 311 12.58 -34.61 6.77
C ARG A 311 11.93 -35.70 5.94
N MET A 312 10.77 -35.46 5.33
CA MET A 312 10.13 -36.41 4.42
C MET A 312 10.92 -36.58 3.12
N TYR A 313 11.53 -35.51 2.60
CA TYR A 313 12.42 -35.58 1.44
C TYR A 313 13.70 -36.37 1.75
N LEU A 314 14.30 -36.17 2.93
CA LEU A 314 15.45 -36.95 3.42
C LEU A 314 15.08 -38.43 3.68
N LEU A 315 13.90 -38.72 4.25
CA LEU A 315 13.43 -40.10 4.41
C LEU A 315 13.18 -40.79 3.06
N ALA A 316 12.59 -40.09 2.08
CA ALA A 316 12.37 -40.61 0.73
C ALA A 316 13.68 -40.85 -0.03
N ALA A 317 14.72 -40.06 0.23
CA ALA A 317 16.05 -40.26 -0.35
C ALA A 317 16.82 -41.45 0.28
N ILE A 318 16.51 -41.81 1.53
CA ILE A 318 17.10 -42.97 2.23
C ILE A 318 16.38 -44.28 1.83
N VAL A 319 15.07 -44.21 1.53
CA VAL A 319 14.28 -45.37 1.07
C VAL A 319 14.28 -45.44 -0.46
N ARG A 320 15.44 -45.76 -1.06
CA ARG A 320 15.45 -46.31 -2.43
C ARG A 320 15.11 -47.80 -2.36
N PRO A 321 14.24 -48.34 -3.22
CA PRO A 321 13.94 -49.76 -3.22
C PRO A 321 15.17 -50.56 -3.68
N VAL A 322 15.62 -51.47 -2.84
CA VAL A 322 16.53 -52.56 -3.22
C VAL A 322 15.71 -53.55 -4.05
N SER A 323 15.54 -53.25 -5.34
CA SER A 323 14.91 -54.18 -6.29
C SER A 323 15.59 -54.18 -7.65
N ALA A 324 16.92 -54.07 -7.66
CA ALA A 324 17.74 -54.31 -8.84
C ALA A 324 19.06 -54.98 -8.42
N LEU A 325 19.00 -56.27 -8.08
CA LEU A 325 20.14 -57.20 -8.01
C LEU A 325 19.60 -58.64 -7.97
N ILE A 326 18.82 -59.01 -8.99
CA ILE A 326 18.64 -60.40 -9.43
C ILE A 326 18.72 -60.38 -10.96
N SER A 327 19.93 -60.59 -11.49
CA SER A 327 20.21 -61.23 -12.78
C SER A 327 21.68 -61.63 -12.81
#